data_AF-A0A536DWT5-F1
#
_entry.id   AF-A0A536DWT5-F1
#
_cell.length_a   1.000
_cell.length_b   1.000
_cell.length_c   1.000
_cell.angle_alpha   90.00
_cell.angle_beta   90.00
_cell.angle_gamma   90.00
#
_symmetry.space_group_name_H-M   'P 1'
#
loop_
_entity.id
_entity.type
_entity.pdbx_description
1 polymer ?
#
loop_
_entity_poly.entity_id
_entity_poly.type
_entity_poly.pdbx_seq_one_letter_code
_entity_poly.pdbx_strand_id
1 'polypeptide(L)'
;MPDVQIEASVLFAIGWGSLALFIIGAVVGTRLLERTYRLALAVFAIATVSGFFFSFLAGFSIGRFTAILPLVVTAFAVTQYRGPRLQLPTLTAAIGIYVLLAWIFAEQVHFWGIQLELPLCLVAYAAALIFPPARNPARA
;
A
#
# COMPACT_ATOMS: atom_id res chain seq x y z
N MET A 1 -27.92 24.30 7.08
CA MET A 1 -26.55 24.24 7.63
C MET A 1 -25.58 24.08 6.46
N PRO A 2 -25.14 25.20 5.85
CA PRO A 2 -24.24 25.19 4.69
C PRO A 2 -22.82 24.71 5.03
N ASP A 3 -22.38 24.89 6.28
CA ASP A 3 -21.02 24.55 6.71
C ASP A 3 -20.74 23.04 6.66
N VAL A 4 -21.73 22.22 7.04
CA VAL A 4 -21.66 20.75 6.99
C VAL A 4 -21.50 20.23 5.55
N GLN A 5 -22.11 20.92 4.58
CA GLN A 5 -22.07 20.51 3.18
C GLN A 5 -20.72 20.85 2.54
N ILE A 6 -20.10 21.96 2.95
CA ILE A 6 -18.74 22.33 2.55
C ILE A 6 -17.73 21.32 3.10
N GLU A 7 -17.82 20.97 4.39
CA GLU A 7 -16.94 19.97 5.01
C GLU A 7 -17.04 18.59 4.33
N ALA A 8 -18.26 18.13 4.03
CA ALA A 8 -18.47 16.88 3.33
C ALA A 8 -17.85 16.88 1.91
N SER A 9 -17.96 17.99 1.18
CA SER A 9 -17.39 18.11 -0.17
C SER A 9 -15.86 18.13 -0.17
N VAL A 10 -15.24 18.74 0.85
CA VAL A 10 -13.79 18.77 1.02
C VAL A 10 -13.27 17.37 1.36
N LEU A 11 -13.90 16.67 2.31
CA LEU A 11 -13.53 15.30 2.67
C LEU A 11 -13.65 14.34 1.47
N PHE A 12 -14.70 14.52 0.66
CA PHE A 12 -14.89 13.76 -0.55
C PHE A 12 -13.77 14.03 -1.58
N ALA A 13 -13.44 15.29 -1.83
CA ALA A 13 -12.35 15.67 -2.73
C ALA A 13 -10.99 15.12 -2.27
N ILE A 14 -10.72 15.18 -0.96
CA ILE A 14 -9.52 14.61 -0.35
C ILE A 14 -9.47 13.09 -0.54
N GLY A 15 -10.57 12.40 -0.29
CA GLY A 15 -10.70 10.95 -0.52
C GLY A 15 -10.35 10.59 -1.96
N TRP A 16 -11.04 11.16 -2.94
CA TRP A 16 -10.78 10.87 -4.35
C TRP A 16 -9.38 11.29 -4.81
N GLY A 17 -8.86 12.41 -4.29
CA GLY A 17 -7.49 12.84 -4.55
C GLY A 17 -6.45 11.83 -4.04
N SER A 18 -6.66 11.27 -2.86
CA SER A 18 -5.78 10.24 -2.28
C SER A 18 -5.81 8.92 -3.05
N LEU A 19 -6.98 8.52 -3.56
CA LEU A 19 -7.10 7.36 -4.45
C LEU A 19 -6.40 7.61 -5.80
N ALA A 20 -6.57 8.79 -6.40
CA ALA A 20 -5.89 9.15 -7.63
C ALA A 20 -4.37 9.15 -7.45
N LEU A 21 -3.86 9.70 -6.34
CA LEU A 21 -2.45 9.65 -5.97
C LEU A 21 -1.94 8.22 -5.80
N PHE A 22 -2.74 7.34 -5.19
CA PHE A 22 -2.39 5.92 -5.09
C PHE A 22 -2.24 5.26 -6.47
N ILE A 23 -3.21 5.45 -7.36
CA ILE A 23 -3.20 4.86 -8.71
C ILE A 23 -2.04 5.42 -9.53
N ILE A 24 -1.90 6.73 -9.59
CA ILE A 24 -0.81 7.40 -10.33
C ILE A 24 0.54 6.98 -9.75
N GLY A 25 0.68 6.97 -8.43
CA GLY A 25 1.90 6.54 -7.74
C GLY A 25 2.25 5.09 -8.04
N ALA A 26 1.29 4.17 -8.06
CA ALA A 26 1.53 2.77 -8.42
C ALA A 26 1.98 2.62 -9.88
N VAL A 27 1.34 3.34 -10.81
CA VAL A 27 1.71 3.32 -12.23
C VAL A 27 3.11 3.94 -12.44
N VAL A 28 3.39 5.09 -11.84
CA VAL A 28 4.69 5.75 -11.94
C VAL A 28 5.78 4.91 -11.28
N GLY A 29 5.50 4.33 -10.11
CA GLY A 29 6.40 3.42 -9.39
C GLY A 29 6.79 2.21 -10.23
N THR A 30 5.83 1.54 -10.89
CA THR A 30 6.14 0.38 -11.75
C THR A 30 7.02 0.77 -12.93
N ARG A 31 6.77 1.92 -13.57
CA ARG A 31 7.60 2.46 -14.67
C ARG A 31 9.00 2.86 -14.23
N LEU A 32 9.12 3.40 -13.01
CA LEU A 32 10.41 3.80 -12.44
C LEU A 32 11.23 2.61 -11.96
N LEU A 33 10.60 1.48 -11.66
CA LEU A 33 11.27 0.35 -11.05
C LEU A 33 12.41 -0.18 -11.93
N GLU A 34 12.21 -0.18 -13.26
CA GLU A 34 13.23 -0.53 -14.27
C GLU A 34 14.39 0.47 -14.36
N ARG A 35 14.16 1.74 -14.01
CA ARG A 35 15.13 2.83 -14.14
C ARG A 35 15.90 3.09 -12.85
N THR A 36 15.19 3.16 -11.73
CA THR A 36 15.75 3.57 -10.43
C THR A 36 14.94 2.94 -9.30
N TYR A 37 15.39 1.77 -8.83
CA TYR A 37 14.72 0.99 -7.78
C TYR A 37 14.44 1.79 -6.50
N ARG A 38 15.40 2.60 -6.03
CA ARG A 38 15.22 3.42 -4.81
C ARG A 38 14.14 4.49 -4.97
N LEU A 39 14.09 5.15 -6.13
CA LEU A 39 13.10 6.19 -6.42
C LEU A 39 11.73 5.56 -6.59
N ALA A 40 11.66 4.39 -7.25
CA ALA A 40 10.44 3.61 -7.36
C ALA A 40 9.89 3.21 -5.99
N LEU A 41 10.73 2.71 -5.07
CA LEU A 41 10.31 2.39 -3.70
C LEU A 41 9.79 3.61 -2.94
N ALA A 42 10.44 4.77 -3.09
CA ALA A 42 9.96 6.01 -2.47
C ALA A 42 8.57 6.43 -3.02
N VAL A 43 8.37 6.35 -4.33
CA VAL A 43 7.08 6.63 -4.97
C VAL A 43 6.02 5.63 -4.51
N PHE A 44 6.36 4.34 -4.42
CA PHE A 44 5.46 3.31 -3.90
C PHE A 44 5.10 3.54 -2.43
N ALA A 45 6.04 3.96 -1.59
CA ALA A 45 5.76 4.31 -0.20
C ALA A 45 4.74 5.46 -0.10
N ILE A 46 4.92 6.54 -0.88
CA ILE A 46 3.98 7.67 -0.93
C ILE A 46 2.61 7.22 -1.43
N ALA A 47 2.57 6.40 -2.48
CA ALA A 47 1.33 5.85 -3.01
C ALA A 47 0.61 5.03 -1.94
N THR A 48 1.34 4.14 -1.27
CA THR A 48 0.82 3.24 -0.21
C THR A 48 0.18 4.04 0.93
N VAL A 49 0.85 5.10 1.41
CA VAL A 49 0.28 6.02 2.41
C VAL A 49 -1.01 6.65 1.91
N SER A 50 -1.05 7.10 0.66
CA SER A 50 -2.23 7.70 0.05
C SER A 50 -3.39 6.69 -0.08
N GLY A 51 -3.10 5.43 -0.42
CA GLY A 51 -4.09 4.35 -0.51
C GLY A 51 -4.67 3.94 0.84
N PHE A 52 -3.85 3.93 1.90
CA PHE A 52 -4.34 3.74 3.27
C PHE A 52 -5.13 4.94 3.76
N PHE A 53 -4.74 6.16 3.39
CA PHE A 53 -5.48 7.38 3.74
C PHE A 53 -6.86 7.41 3.07
N PHE A 54 -6.96 7.01 1.80
CA PHE A 54 -8.24 6.77 1.14
C PHE A 54 -9.07 5.73 1.89
N SER A 55 -8.44 4.60 2.24
CA SER A 55 -9.12 3.50 2.93
C SER A 55 -9.64 3.91 4.31
N PHE A 56 -8.93 4.80 5.01
CA PHE A 56 -9.38 5.38 6.27
C PHE A 56 -10.61 6.29 6.07
N LEU A 57 -10.58 7.17 5.06
CA LEU A 57 -11.68 8.10 4.76
C LEU A 57 -12.92 7.42 4.18
N ALA A 58 -12.76 6.34 3.41
CA ALA A 58 -13.85 5.64 2.74
C ALA A 58 -14.72 4.80 3.68
N GLY A 59 -14.37 4.73 4.97
CA GLY A 59 -15.16 4.04 5.99
C GLY A 59 -15.05 2.51 5.93
N PHE A 60 -15.78 1.84 6.82
CA PHE A 60 -15.57 0.42 7.13
C PHE A 60 -15.80 -0.53 5.95
N SER A 61 -16.76 -0.23 5.07
CA SER A 61 -17.11 -1.13 3.97
C SER A 61 -16.11 -1.03 2.82
N ILE A 62 -15.89 0.17 2.27
CA ILE A 62 -15.00 0.37 1.12
C ILE A 62 -13.53 0.33 1.55
N GLY A 63 -13.22 0.96 2.67
CA GLY A 63 -11.86 1.06 3.21
C GLY A 63 -11.18 -0.28 3.47
N ARG A 64 -11.95 -1.25 3.96
CA ARG A 64 -11.43 -2.61 4.19
C ARG A 64 -10.98 -3.25 2.89
N PHE A 65 -11.82 -3.24 1.85
CA PHE A 65 -11.46 -3.84 0.56
C PHE A 65 -10.34 -3.08 -0.13
N THR A 66 -10.20 -1.78 0.10
CA THR A 66 -9.15 -0.98 -0.55
C THR A 66 -7.80 -1.08 0.17
N ALA A 67 -7.77 -1.45 1.46
CA ALA A 67 -6.53 -1.64 2.24
C ALA A 67 -5.66 -2.82 1.77
N ILE A 68 -6.27 -3.82 1.10
CA ILE A 68 -5.51 -4.93 0.49
C ILE A 68 -4.61 -4.45 -0.65
N LEU A 69 -5.02 -3.41 -1.40
CA LEU A 69 -4.26 -2.95 -2.57
C LEU A 69 -2.88 -2.40 -2.16
N PRO A 70 -2.76 -1.46 -1.21
CA PRO A 70 -1.47 -1.02 -0.67
C PRO A 70 -0.58 -2.16 -0.17
N LEU A 71 -1.15 -3.17 0.51
CA LEU A 71 -0.41 -4.34 1.00
C LEU A 71 0.18 -5.17 -0.16
N VAL A 72 -0.63 -5.47 -1.16
CA VAL A 72 -0.20 -6.24 -2.35
C VAL A 72 0.83 -5.47 -3.15
N VAL A 73 0.64 -4.15 -3.34
CA VAL A 73 1.61 -3.28 -4.01
C VAL A 73 2.94 -3.26 -3.25
N THR A 74 2.90 -3.19 -1.92
CA THR A 74 4.11 -3.23 -1.09
C THR A 74 4.83 -4.56 -1.23
N ALA A 75 4.12 -5.68 -1.08
CA ALA A 75 4.69 -7.01 -1.24
C ALA A 75 5.32 -7.20 -2.62
N PHE A 76 4.66 -6.71 -3.68
CA PHE A 76 5.19 -6.71 -5.03
C PHE A 76 6.47 -5.86 -5.15
N ALA A 77 6.43 -4.60 -4.73
CA ALA A 77 7.56 -3.67 -4.86
C ALA A 77 8.83 -4.15 -4.12
N VAL A 78 8.68 -4.71 -2.92
CA VAL A 78 9.83 -5.19 -2.13
C VAL A 78 10.38 -6.54 -2.62
N THR A 79 9.62 -7.31 -3.40
CA THR A 79 10.03 -8.63 -3.90
C THR A 79 10.30 -8.70 -5.39
N GLN A 80 10.03 -7.65 -6.17
CA GLN A 80 10.06 -7.73 -7.64
C GLN A 80 11.41 -8.16 -8.26
N TYR A 81 12.53 -7.90 -7.58
CA TYR A 81 13.86 -8.37 -8.01
C TYR A 81 14.41 -9.52 -7.16
N ARG A 82 13.57 -10.11 -6.30
CA ARG A 82 13.88 -11.31 -5.53
C ARG A 82 13.25 -12.50 -6.25
N GLY A 83 13.90 -13.67 -6.23
CA GLY A 83 13.43 -14.84 -6.97
C GLY A 83 11.99 -15.25 -6.63
N PRO A 84 11.31 -16.03 -7.49
CA PRO A 84 9.90 -16.39 -7.33
C PRO A 84 9.61 -17.12 -6.01
N ARG A 85 10.62 -17.79 -5.45
CA ARG A 85 10.59 -18.43 -4.13
C ARG A 85 10.37 -17.47 -2.96
N LEU A 86 10.69 -16.19 -3.12
CA LEU A 86 10.46 -15.13 -2.12
C LEU A 86 9.23 -14.31 -2.46
N GLN A 87 8.91 -14.14 -3.74
CA GLN A 87 7.73 -13.38 -4.17
C GLN A 87 6.42 -14.05 -3.78
N LEU A 88 6.28 -15.36 -4.04
CA LEU A 88 5.10 -16.15 -3.68
C LEU A 88 4.78 -16.10 -2.18
N PRO A 89 5.68 -16.46 -1.26
CA PRO A 89 5.35 -16.43 0.17
C PRO A 89 5.09 -15.02 0.68
N THR A 90 5.69 -13.98 0.09
CA THR A 90 5.46 -12.59 0.54
C THR A 90 4.10 -12.08 0.10
N LEU A 91 3.65 -12.41 -1.12
CA LEU A 91 2.29 -12.14 -1.57
C LEU A 91 1.27 -12.93 -0.76
N THR A 92 1.53 -14.21 -0.51
CA THR A 92 0.68 -15.03 0.35
C THR A 92 0.63 -14.50 1.78
N ALA A 93 1.76 -14.02 2.33
CA ALA A 93 1.80 -13.38 3.62
C ALA A 93 1.02 -12.06 3.64
N ALA A 94 1.12 -11.22 2.60
CA ALA A 94 0.35 -9.98 2.51
C ALA A 94 -1.16 -10.24 2.46
N ILE A 95 -1.60 -11.22 1.68
CA ILE A 95 -3.00 -11.66 1.63
C ILE A 95 -3.40 -12.27 2.97
N GLY A 96 -2.54 -13.08 3.59
CA GLY A 96 -2.77 -13.71 4.88
C GLY A 96 -2.91 -12.68 6.02
N ILE A 97 -2.04 -11.67 6.06
CA ILE A 97 -2.09 -10.55 7.00
C ILE A 97 -3.39 -9.78 6.80
N TYR A 98 -3.76 -9.46 5.56
CA TYR A 98 -5.03 -8.82 5.25
C TYR A 98 -6.23 -9.66 5.74
N VAL A 99 -6.28 -10.95 5.43
CA VAL A 99 -7.38 -11.83 5.86
C VAL A 99 -7.41 -11.95 7.39
N LEU A 100 -6.27 -12.10 8.04
CA LEU A 100 -6.17 -12.21 9.49
C LEU A 100 -6.68 -10.93 10.18
N LEU A 101 -6.19 -9.76 9.77
CA LEU A 101 -6.58 -8.49 10.39
C LEU A 101 -7.98 -8.06 10.01
N ALA A 102 -8.40 -8.27 8.76
CA ALA A 102 -9.72 -7.88 8.30
C ALA A 102 -10.81 -8.82 8.86
N TRP A 103 -10.62 -10.15 8.80
CA TRP A 103 -11.70 -11.10 9.10
C TRP A 103 -11.72 -11.62 10.54
N ILE A 104 -10.57 -11.81 11.20
CA ILE A 104 -10.56 -12.40 12.56
C ILE A 104 -10.86 -11.34 13.62
N PHE A 105 -10.43 -10.09 13.41
CA PHE A 105 -10.63 -8.98 14.36
C PHE A 105 -11.76 -8.04 13.95
N ALA A 106 -12.84 -8.60 13.37
CA ALA A 106 -13.91 -7.86 12.69
C ALA A 106 -14.52 -6.68 13.49
N GLU A 107 -14.49 -6.70 14.83
CA GLU A 107 -15.01 -5.60 15.66
C GLU A 107 -14.01 -4.46 15.94
N GLN A 108 -12.70 -4.67 15.74
CA GLN A 108 -11.64 -3.68 16.06
C GLN A 108 -10.89 -3.13 14.82
N VAL A 109 -11.24 -3.60 13.62
CA VAL A 109 -10.51 -3.35 12.36
C VAL A 109 -10.39 -1.86 12.00
N HIS A 110 -11.40 -1.05 12.34
CA HIS A 110 -11.40 0.36 11.94
C HIS A 110 -10.29 1.19 12.60
N PHE A 111 -9.86 0.77 13.79
CA PHE A 111 -8.75 1.40 14.50
C PHE A 111 -7.44 0.62 14.34
N TRP A 112 -7.45 -0.72 14.43
CA TRP A 112 -6.21 -1.50 14.52
C TRP A 112 -5.63 -1.95 13.16
N GLY A 113 -6.47 -2.20 12.15
CA GLY A 113 -6.01 -2.74 10.86
C GLY A 113 -5.06 -1.79 10.15
N ILE A 114 -5.54 -0.60 9.80
CA ILE A 114 -4.77 0.42 9.08
C ILE A 114 -3.58 0.92 9.92
N GLN A 115 -3.73 1.03 11.25
CA GLN A 115 -2.65 1.45 12.15
C GLN A 115 -1.50 0.45 12.24
N LEU A 116 -1.72 -0.84 11.98
CA LEU A 116 -0.66 -1.85 11.94
C LEU A 116 -0.15 -2.12 10.53
N GLU A 117 -1.05 -2.14 9.53
CA GLU A 117 -0.71 -2.42 8.14
C GLU A 117 0.18 -1.32 7.54
N LEU A 118 -0.09 -0.05 7.85
CA LEU A 118 0.72 1.07 7.33
C LEU A 118 2.15 1.07 7.87
N PRO A 119 2.42 0.99 9.19
CA PRO A 119 3.78 0.85 9.71
C PRO A 119 4.47 -0.40 9.18
N LEU A 120 3.77 -1.53 9.07
CA LEU A 120 4.34 -2.75 8.52
C LEU A 120 4.80 -2.54 7.07
N CYS A 121 3.98 -1.89 6.24
CA CYS A 121 4.37 -1.55 4.87
C CYS A 121 5.57 -0.60 4.84
N LEU A 122 5.60 0.42 5.69
CA LEU A 122 6.71 1.36 5.79
C LEU A 122 8.01 0.68 6.23
N VAL A 123 7.94 -0.23 7.21
CA VAL A 123 9.10 -1.05 7.63
C VAL A 123 9.56 -1.93 6.48
N ALA A 124 8.65 -2.53 5.70
CA ALA A 124 9.00 -3.32 4.53
C ALA A 124 9.71 -2.48 3.46
N TYR A 125 9.22 -1.27 3.16
CA TYR A 125 9.88 -0.34 2.24
C TYR A 125 11.25 0.10 2.78
N ALA A 126 11.36 0.42 4.06
CA ALA A 126 12.62 0.79 4.69
C ALA A 126 13.64 -0.36 4.62
N ALA A 127 13.21 -1.58 4.95
CA ALA A 127 14.05 -2.79 4.84
C ALA A 127 14.49 -3.03 3.38
N ALA A 128 13.62 -2.82 2.39
CA ALA A 128 13.95 -2.95 0.98
C ALA A 128 14.92 -1.85 0.49
N LEU A 129 14.86 -0.65 1.06
CA LEU A 129 15.80 0.44 0.78
C LEU A 129 17.19 0.19 1.39
N ILE A 130 17.24 -0.36 2.60
CA ILE A 130 18.49 -0.70 3.31
C ILE A 130 19.15 -1.93 2.65
N PHE A 131 18.36 -2.94 2.30
CA PHE A 131 18.82 -4.19 1.67
C PHE A 131 18.28 -4.30 0.24
N PRO A 132 18.82 -3.50 -0.70
CA PRO A 132 18.40 -3.56 -2.09
C PRO A 132 18.70 -4.95 -2.65
N PRO A 133 17.79 -5.50 -3.47
CA PRO A 133 17.99 -6.79 -4.12
C PRO A 133 19.23 -6.73 -5.02
N ALA A 134 19.98 -7.84 -5.09
CA ALA A 134 21.08 -7.97 -6.04
C ALA A 134 20.57 -7.73 -7.46
N ARG A 135 21.30 -6.92 -8.23
CA ARG A 135 20.92 -6.51 -9.59
C ARG A 135 20.76 -7.76 -10.47
N ASN A 136 19.52 -8.17 -10.72
CA ASN A 136 19.10 -9.24 -11.65
C ASN A 136 19.90 -10.56 -11.63
N PRO A 137 19.41 -11.64 -10.98
CA PRO A 137 19.86 -13.00 -11.31
C PRO A 137 19.35 -13.49 -12.68
N ALA A 138 18.37 -12.82 -13.30
CA ALA A 138 17.79 -13.19 -14.60
C ALA A 138 18.57 -12.66 -15.83
N ARG A 139 19.77 -12.08 -15.62
CA ARG A 139 20.66 -11.58 -16.69
C ARG A 139 22.07 -12.16 -16.62
N ALA A 140 22.28 -13.21 -15.81
CA ALA A 140 23.51 -13.98 -15.75
C ALA A 140 23.38 -15.28 -16.54
#